data_AF-A0A7S4Q7K0-F1
#
_entry.id   AF-A0A7S4Q7K0-F1
#
_cell.length_a   1.000
_cell.length_b   1.000
_cell.length_c   1.000
_cell.angle_alpha   90.00
_cell.angle_beta   90.00
_cell.angle_gamma   90.00
#
_symmetry.space_group_name_H-M   'P 1'
#
loop_
_entity.id
_entity.type
_entity.pdbx_description
1 polymer ?
#
loop_
_entity_poly.entity_id
_entity_poly.type
_entity_poly.pdbx_seq_one_letter_code
_entity_poly.pdbx_strand_id
1 'polypeptide(L)'
;GAYRLCWRSDPSQQKRDLGWLTVLGPSPTNATCTLGQPCAVERLLGRGLLPSDEVAVLLSKMTAVGPQRPPILGLINPANASATGYHFLGTPAAGSPGAYALHWRRAGTDAWHVELGRFILQGPMPVSSISC
;
A
#
# COMPACT_ATOMS: atom_id res chain seq x y z
N GLY A 1 -8.01 -2.16 13.50
CA GLY A 1 -7.96 -1.89 14.95
C GLY A 1 -9.23 -2.36 15.65
N ALA A 2 -9.32 -2.30 16.99
CA ALA A 2 -10.57 -2.53 17.73
C ALA A 2 -11.22 -1.20 18.11
N TYR A 3 -12.51 -1.09 17.87
CA TYR A 3 -13.31 0.11 18.08
C TYR A 3 -14.54 -0.24 18.92
N ARG A 4 -14.94 0.66 19.82
CA ARG A 4 -16.23 0.53 20.52
C ARG A 4 -17.33 0.91 19.53
N LEU A 5 -18.24 -0.02 19.27
CA LEU A 5 -19.39 0.24 18.43
C LEU A 5 -20.50 0.82 19.31
N CYS A 6 -20.89 2.05 19.01
CA CYS A 6 -21.93 2.74 19.75
C CYS A 6 -23.04 3.19 18.80
N TRP A 7 -24.29 3.14 19.26
CA TRP A 7 -25.45 3.57 18.49
C TRP A 7 -26.31 4.56 19.27
N ARG A 8 -27.01 5.42 18.52
CA ARG A 8 -28.09 6.28 19.00
C ARG A 8 -29.06 6.54 17.85
N SER A 9 -30.35 6.65 18.16
CA SER A 9 -31.38 7.02 17.19
C SER A 9 -31.47 8.52 16.95
N ASP A 10 -31.05 9.34 17.93
CA ASP A 10 -31.11 10.80 17.86
C ASP A 10 -29.85 11.44 18.48
N PRO A 11 -29.35 12.60 17.97
CA PRO A 11 -28.14 13.23 18.48
C PRO A 11 -28.21 13.74 19.93
N SER A 12 -29.41 14.03 20.45
CA SER A 12 -29.61 14.49 21.83
C SER A 12 -29.55 13.34 22.85
N GLN A 13 -29.68 12.09 22.39
CA GLN A 13 -29.66 10.91 23.26
C GLN A 13 -28.25 10.40 23.54
N GLN A 14 -28.10 9.80 24.72
CA GLN A 14 -26.86 9.14 25.11
C GLN A 14 -26.62 7.90 24.25
N LYS A 15 -25.38 7.76 23.78
CA LYS A 15 -24.95 6.58 23.00
C LYS A 15 -25.09 5.31 23.84
N ARG A 16 -25.63 4.26 23.23
CA ARG A 16 -25.69 2.91 23.77
C ARG A 16 -24.53 2.08 23.21
N ASP A 17 -23.91 1.32 24.08
CA ASP A 17 -22.83 0.41 23.71
C ASP A 17 -23.40 -0.84 23.04
N LEU A 18 -22.92 -1.14 21.84
CA LEU A 18 -23.26 -2.34 21.08
C LEU A 18 -22.13 -3.37 21.08
N GLY A 19 -21.00 -3.08 21.74
CA GLY A 19 -19.85 -3.97 21.85
C GLY A 19 -18.64 -3.51 21.05
N TRP A 20 -17.89 -4.46 20.49
CA TRP A 20 -16.61 -4.21 19.83
C TRP A 20 -16.65 -4.55 18.35
N LEU A 21 -16.22 -3.62 17.51
CA LEU A 21 -15.91 -3.83 16.10
C LEU A 21 -14.40 -4.04 15.95
N THR A 22 -13.98 -5.18 15.40
CA THR A 22 -12.58 -5.39 15.02
C THR A 22 -12.42 -5.27 13.51
N VAL A 23 -11.69 -4.25 13.07
CA VAL A 23 -11.28 -4.09 11.68
C VAL A 23 -9.96 -4.84 11.48
N LEU A 24 -10.00 -5.83 10.57
CA LEU A 24 -8.85 -6.61 10.11
C LEU A 24 -8.19 -5.91 8.92
N GLY A 25 -6.89 -6.11 8.79
CA GLY A 25 -6.06 -5.50 7.76
C GLY A 25 -4.80 -4.86 8.34
N PRO A 26 -3.95 -4.32 7.45
CA PRO A 26 -2.71 -3.67 7.81
C PRO A 26 -2.93 -2.30 8.44
N SER A 27 -1.96 -1.85 9.22
CA SER A 27 -1.79 -0.46 9.63
C SER A 27 -1.15 0.35 8.50
N PRO A 28 -1.44 1.65 8.40
CA PRO A 28 -0.80 2.53 7.42
C PRO A 28 0.73 2.48 7.52
N THR A 29 1.40 2.49 6.38
CA THR A 29 2.85 2.50 6.28
C THR A 29 3.32 3.10 4.96
N ASN A 30 4.56 3.58 4.94
CA ASN A 30 5.24 4.04 3.73
C ASN A 30 6.39 3.08 3.40
N ALA A 31 6.78 3.03 2.14
CA ALA A 31 7.96 2.31 1.68
C ALA A 31 8.83 3.22 0.81
N THR A 32 10.14 3.11 0.96
CA THR A 32 11.11 3.87 0.16
C THR A 32 12.07 2.89 -0.48
N CYS A 33 12.27 3.02 -1.79
CA CYS A 33 13.21 2.21 -2.54
C CYS A 33 14.07 3.07 -3.45
N THR A 34 15.30 2.63 -3.67
CA THR A 34 16.26 3.31 -4.53
C THR A 34 16.46 2.50 -5.81
N LEU A 35 16.48 3.17 -6.96
CA LEU A 35 16.84 2.53 -8.23
C LEU A 35 18.20 1.82 -8.11
N GLY A 36 18.27 0.60 -8.62
CA GLY A 36 19.45 -0.27 -8.57
C GLY A 36 19.64 -1.03 -7.25
N GLN A 37 18.79 -0.85 -6.25
CA GLN A 37 18.88 -1.56 -4.97
C GLN A 37 17.70 -2.52 -4.75
N PRO A 38 17.93 -3.69 -4.11
CA PRO A 38 16.85 -4.56 -3.67
C PRO A 38 15.86 -3.80 -2.79
N CYS A 39 14.57 -4.01 -3.07
CA CYS A 39 13.47 -3.25 -2.51
C CYS A 39 12.47 -4.21 -1.86
N ALA A 40 12.01 -3.88 -0.67
CA ALA A 40 10.95 -4.61 0.01
C ALA A 40 10.10 -3.67 0.85
N VAL A 41 8.82 -3.99 0.98
CA VAL A 41 8.03 -3.45 2.09
C VAL A 41 8.36 -4.30 3.31
N GLU A 42 8.79 -3.62 4.38
CA GLU A 42 9.00 -4.26 5.67
C GLU A 42 7.72 -4.95 6.17
N ARG A 43 7.87 -5.74 7.23
CA ARG A 43 6.77 -6.50 7.82
C ARG A 43 5.56 -5.59 8.09
N LEU A 44 4.48 -5.82 7.34
CA LEU A 44 3.23 -5.11 7.57
C LEU A 44 2.73 -5.39 8.99
N LEU A 45 2.50 -4.33 9.74
CA LEU A 45 1.80 -4.40 11.02
C LEU A 45 0.30 -4.39 10.75
N GLY A 46 -0.50 -5.04 11.60
CA GLY A 46 -1.93 -5.12 11.38
C GLY A 46 -2.59 -6.24 12.17
N ARG A 47 -3.87 -6.48 11.88
CA ARG A 47 -4.64 -7.58 12.49
C ARG A 47 -5.17 -8.52 11.43
N GLY A 48 -5.02 -9.82 11.67
CA GLY A 48 -5.52 -10.85 10.76
C GLY A 48 -4.90 -10.79 9.37
N LEU A 49 -3.63 -10.42 9.26
CA LEU A 49 -2.87 -10.50 8.01
C LEU A 49 -2.59 -11.96 7.67
N LEU A 50 -2.66 -12.31 6.40
CA LEU A 50 -2.36 -13.63 5.88
C LEU A 50 -1.09 -13.59 5.02
N PRO A 51 -0.28 -14.66 4.97
CA PRO A 51 0.88 -14.74 4.08
C PRO A 51 0.55 -14.58 2.59
N SER A 52 -0.69 -14.89 2.23
CA SER A 52 -1.19 -14.74 0.86
C SER A 52 -1.61 -13.31 0.53
N ASP A 53 -1.69 -12.40 1.51
CA ASP A 53 -2.03 -11.02 1.24
C ASP A 53 -0.93 -10.36 0.39
N GLU A 54 -1.34 -9.39 -0.43
CA GLU A 54 -0.46 -8.78 -1.44
C GLU A 54 -0.38 -7.27 -1.26
N VAL A 55 0.76 -6.71 -1.67
CA VAL A 55 0.94 -5.27 -1.84
C VAL A 55 1.17 -4.92 -3.30
N ALA A 56 0.70 -3.75 -3.70
CA ALA A 56 0.94 -3.21 -5.03
C ALA A 56 1.35 -1.74 -4.96
N VAL A 57 2.20 -1.35 -5.91
CA VAL A 57 2.52 0.06 -6.16
C VAL A 57 1.65 0.55 -7.29
N LEU A 58 0.90 1.62 -7.07
CA LEU A 58 -0.04 2.18 -8.03
C LEU A 58 0.27 3.67 -8.25
N LEU A 59 -0.14 4.22 -9.38
CA LEU A 59 -0.12 5.66 -9.59
C LEU A 59 -1.04 6.34 -8.57
N SER A 60 -0.58 7.44 -7.96
CA SER A 60 -1.34 8.17 -6.93
C SER A 60 -2.62 8.85 -7.45
N LYS A 61 -2.85 8.83 -8.76
CA LYS A 61 -4.05 9.38 -9.38
C LYS A 61 -4.87 8.24 -9.98
N MET A 62 -6.14 8.18 -9.61
CA MET A 62 -7.10 7.28 -10.22
C MET A 62 -7.42 7.77 -11.63
N THR A 63 -7.37 6.88 -12.63
CA THR A 63 -7.82 7.19 -13.99
C THR A 63 -9.23 6.65 -14.20
N ALA A 64 -9.88 7.00 -15.32
CA ALA A 64 -11.19 6.44 -15.70
C ALA A 64 -11.20 4.90 -15.80
N VAL A 65 -10.02 4.28 -15.87
CA VAL A 65 -9.82 2.83 -16.00
C VAL A 65 -9.43 2.18 -14.66
N GLY A 66 -9.45 2.94 -13.55
CA GLY A 66 -9.11 2.46 -12.21
C GLY A 66 -7.64 2.68 -11.82
N PRO A 67 -7.15 2.02 -10.75
CA PRO A 67 -5.78 2.16 -10.30
C PRO A 67 -4.81 1.54 -11.32
N GLN A 68 -3.84 2.34 -11.77
CA GLN A 68 -2.85 1.92 -12.77
C GLN A 68 -1.50 1.64 -12.11
N ARG A 69 -0.77 0.65 -12.64
CA ARG A 69 0.59 0.35 -12.19
C ARG A 69 1.58 1.29 -12.89
N PRO A 70 2.58 1.83 -12.18
CA PRO A 70 3.64 2.59 -12.82
C PRO A 70 4.58 1.67 -13.63
N PRO A 71 5.13 2.14 -14.76
CA PRO A 71 6.07 1.37 -15.57
C PRO A 71 7.49 1.41 -14.94
N ILE A 72 7.65 0.71 -13.81
CA ILE A 72 8.95 0.58 -13.12
C ILE A 72 9.54 -0.78 -13.49
N LEU A 73 10.64 -0.78 -14.24
CA LEU A 73 11.33 -1.99 -14.66
C LEU A 73 12.00 -2.66 -13.45
N GLY A 74 11.87 -3.99 -13.34
CA GLY A 74 12.45 -4.77 -12.24
C GLY A 74 11.65 -4.74 -10.93
N LEU A 75 10.50 -4.06 -10.92
CA LEU A 75 9.55 -4.07 -9.80
C LEU A 75 8.60 -5.28 -9.91
N ILE A 76 8.54 -6.10 -8.87
CA ILE A 76 7.55 -7.16 -8.69
C ILE A 76 6.27 -6.54 -8.14
N ASN A 77 5.22 -6.49 -8.96
CA ASN A 77 3.99 -5.76 -8.64
C ASN A 77 2.75 -6.46 -9.24
N PRO A 78 1.96 -7.21 -8.45
CA PRO A 78 1.94 -7.17 -6.99
C PRO A 78 2.98 -8.10 -6.36
N ALA A 79 3.32 -7.84 -5.09
CA ALA A 79 4.21 -8.68 -4.31
C ALA A 79 3.46 -9.39 -3.18
N ASN A 80 3.59 -10.71 -3.17
CA ASN A 80 3.13 -11.57 -2.07
C ASN A 80 3.99 -11.36 -0.82
N ALA A 81 3.42 -11.66 0.35
CA ALA A 81 4.23 -11.74 1.56
C ALA A 81 5.15 -12.98 1.52
N SER A 82 6.37 -12.83 2.02
CA SER A 82 7.25 -13.94 2.33
C SER A 82 6.77 -14.67 3.59
N ALA A 83 7.36 -15.84 3.87
CA ALA A 83 7.15 -16.55 5.13
C ALA A 83 7.51 -15.71 6.38
N THR A 84 8.34 -14.68 6.22
CA THR A 84 8.73 -13.75 7.30
C THR A 84 7.87 -12.48 7.34
N GLY A 85 6.88 -12.35 6.45
CA GLY A 85 5.95 -11.22 6.38
C GLY A 85 6.48 -10.00 5.61
N TYR A 86 7.63 -10.12 4.94
CA TYR A 86 8.17 -9.06 4.07
C TYR A 86 7.59 -9.19 2.67
N HIS A 87 7.34 -8.07 2.01
CA HIS A 87 6.92 -8.10 0.60
C HIS A 87 8.09 -7.68 -0.28
N PHE A 88 8.77 -8.65 -0.88
CA PHE A 88 9.89 -8.36 -1.77
C PHE A 88 9.37 -7.80 -3.10
N LEU A 89 9.78 -6.57 -3.42
CA LEU A 89 9.35 -5.82 -4.58
C LEU A 89 10.34 -5.92 -5.75
N GLY A 90 11.42 -6.70 -5.63
CA GLY A 90 12.45 -6.81 -6.66
C GLY A 90 13.55 -5.76 -6.53
N THR A 91 14.25 -5.49 -7.63
CA THR A 91 15.30 -4.46 -7.72
C THR A 91 14.91 -3.51 -8.84
N PRO A 92 14.30 -2.35 -8.53
CA PRO A 92 13.89 -1.37 -9.54
C PRO A 92 15.08 -0.91 -10.37
N ALA A 93 15.13 -1.27 -11.65
CA ALA A 93 16.24 -0.95 -12.54
C ALA A 93 16.03 0.38 -13.28
N ALA A 94 14.78 0.72 -13.61
CA ALA A 94 14.42 1.96 -14.28
C ALA A 94 12.98 2.37 -13.94
N GLY A 95 12.68 3.66 -14.02
CA GLY A 95 11.37 4.23 -13.75
C GLY A 95 11.50 5.67 -13.31
N SER A 96 10.41 6.44 -13.35
CA SER A 96 10.42 7.84 -12.91
C SER A 96 10.55 7.90 -11.38
N PRO A 97 11.62 8.51 -10.81
CA PRO A 97 11.67 8.77 -9.38
C PRO A 97 10.50 9.65 -8.95
N GLY A 98 10.00 9.44 -7.74
CA GLY A 98 8.84 10.16 -7.23
C GLY A 98 7.99 9.33 -6.29
N ALA A 99 6.80 9.84 -6.01
CA ALA A 99 5.87 9.23 -5.09
C ALA A 99 4.68 8.57 -5.79
N TYR A 100 4.41 7.35 -5.37
CA TYR A 100 3.34 6.48 -5.82
C TYR A 100 2.48 6.08 -4.61
N ALA A 101 1.32 5.48 -4.86
CA ALA A 101 0.47 4.93 -3.82
C ALA A 101 0.85 3.47 -3.52
N LEU A 102 0.99 3.13 -2.25
CA LEU A 102 1.18 1.76 -1.78
C LEU A 102 -0.18 1.22 -1.35
N HIS A 103 -0.63 0.16 -2.01
CA HIS A 103 -1.91 -0.49 -1.72
C HIS A 103 -1.71 -1.89 -1.19
N TRP A 104 -2.70 -2.34 -0.42
CA TRP A 104 -2.83 -3.71 0.04
C TRP A 104 -4.14 -4.30 -0.45
N ARG A 105 -4.10 -5.61 -0.73
CA ARG A 105 -5.30 -6.42 -0.89
C ARG A 105 -5.15 -7.75 -0.16
N ARG A 106 -6.30 -8.30 0.22
CA ARG A 106 -6.39 -9.68 0.65
C ARG A 106 -6.31 -10.61 -0.57
N ALA A 107 -5.54 -11.68 -0.45
CA ALA A 107 -5.46 -12.71 -1.48
C ALA A 107 -6.84 -13.20 -1.92
N GLY A 108 -7.02 -13.41 -3.23
CA GLY A 108 -8.28 -13.90 -3.78
C GLY A 108 -9.40 -12.87 -3.82
N THR A 109 -9.11 -11.58 -3.57
CA THR A 109 -10.03 -10.48 -3.82
C THR A 109 -9.63 -9.69 -5.07
N ASP A 110 -10.63 -9.23 -5.83
CA ASP A 110 -10.43 -8.63 -7.15
C ASP A 110 -10.03 -7.15 -7.10
N ALA A 111 -9.98 -6.51 -5.92
CA ALA A 111 -9.72 -5.08 -5.84
C ALA A 111 -8.70 -4.62 -4.77
N TRP A 112 -7.98 -3.56 -5.14
CA TRP A 112 -6.95 -2.88 -4.35
C TRP A 112 -7.61 -1.84 -3.44
N HIS A 113 -8.24 -2.33 -2.38
CA HIS A 113 -9.19 -1.52 -1.61
C HIS A 113 -8.56 -0.56 -0.61
N VAL A 114 -7.33 -0.82 -0.16
CA VAL A 114 -6.76 -0.09 0.99
C VAL A 114 -5.42 0.52 0.59
N GLU A 115 -5.39 1.85 0.50
CA GLU A 115 -4.14 2.60 0.46
C GLU A 115 -3.49 2.55 1.85
N LEU A 116 -2.25 2.05 1.90
CA LEU A 116 -1.45 2.00 3.13
C LEU A 116 -0.72 3.31 3.37
N GLY A 117 -0.33 3.99 2.30
CA GLY A 117 0.51 5.16 2.32
C GLY A 117 1.28 5.30 1.01
N ARG A 118 2.48 5.89 1.10
CA ARG A 118 3.27 6.25 -0.07
C ARG A 118 4.39 5.24 -0.34
N PHE A 119 4.57 4.92 -1.61
CA PHE A 119 5.79 4.31 -2.12
C PHE A 119 6.67 5.39 -2.76
N ILE A 120 7.89 5.57 -2.25
CA ILE A 120 8.84 6.57 -2.73
C ILE A 120 9.94 5.87 -3.51
N LEU A 121 10.04 6.15 -4.81
CA LEU A 121 11.16 5.72 -5.63
C LEU A 121 12.21 6.84 -5.69
N GLN A 122 13.37 6.56 -5.12
CA GLN A 122 14.55 7.42 -5.16
C GLN A 122 15.43 7.05 -6.36
N GLY A 123 16.01 8.07 -6.97
CA GLY A 123 16.88 7.92 -8.13
C GLY A 123 17.19 9.29 -8.73
N PRO A 124 18.07 9.34 -9.74
CA PRO A 124 18.35 10.58 -10.45
C PRO A 124 17.06 11.11 -11.09
N MET A 125 16.59 12.28 -10.66
CA MET A 125 15.44 12.89 -11.31
C MET A 125 15.83 13.26 -12.73
N PRO A 126 14.96 12.98 -13.73
CA PRO A 126 15.18 13.50 -15.07
C PRO A 126 15.16 15.03 -15.00
N VAL A 127 16.33 15.65 -15.08
CA VAL A 127 16.46 17.10 -15.30
C VAL A 127 16.03 17.36 -16.73
N SER A 128 14.98 18.18 -16.91
CA SER A 128 14.64 18.73 -18.21
C SER A 128 15.85 19.51 -18.72
N SER A 129 16.47 19.02 -19.79
CA SER A 129 17.64 19.56 -20.50
C SER A 129 18.93 19.74 -19.69
N ILE A 130 19.85 18.79 -19.83
CA ILE A 130 21.28 19.12 -19.93
C ILE A 130 21.60 19.04 -21.42
N SER A 131 21.73 20.20 -22.07
CA SER A 131 22.40 20.28 -23.37
C SER A 131 23.88 20.01 -23.13
N CYS A 132 24.42 18.96 -23.75
CA CYS A 132 25.87 18.86 -23.95
C CYS A 132 26.29 19.82 -25.06
#